data_AF-A0A350RHU5-F1
#
_entry.id   AF-A0A350RHU5-F1
#
_cell.length_a   1.000
_cell.length_b   1.000
_cell.length_c   1.000
_cell.angle_alpha   90.00
_cell.angle_beta   90.00
_cell.angle_gamma   90.00
#
_symmetry.space_group_name_H-M   'P 1'
#
loop_
_entity.id
_entity.type
_entity.pdbx_description
1 polymer ?
#
loop_
_entity_poly.entity_id
_entity_poly.type
_entity_poly.pdbx_seq_one_letter_code
_entity_poly.pdbx_strand_id
1 'polypeptide(L)' 'GPQGSMLGSGAIMVMDETTDIPAAALTLTKFYAHESCGKCVPCR' A
#
# COMPACT_ATOMS: atom_id res chain seq x y z
N GLY A 1 -7.15 3.21 13.87
CA GLY A 1 -8.22 3.52 14.84
C GLY A 1 -9.46 2.69 14.55
N PRO A 2 -10.61 2.96 15.20
CA PRO A 2 -11.87 2.24 14.94
C PRO A 2 -12.32 2.25 13.46
N GLN A 3 -11.73 3.12 12.64
CA GLN A 3 -12.03 3.32 11.23
C GLN A 3 -11.21 2.43 10.29
N GLY A 4 -10.33 1.54 10.79
CA GLY A 4 -9.54 0.64 9.94
C GLY A 4 -8.40 1.29 9.14
N SER A 5 -8.12 2.58 9.39
CA SER A 5 -7.03 3.34 8.78
C SER A 5 -5.96 3.77 9.80
N MET A 6 -4.76 4.09 9.28
CA MET A 6 -3.56 4.49 10.01
C MET A 6 -2.94 5.73 9.37
N LEU A 7 -2.55 6.73 10.18
CA LEU A 7 -1.92 7.97 9.69
C LEU A 7 -0.46 7.76 9.25
N GLY A 8 0.24 6.78 9.84
CA GLY A 8 1.62 6.45 9.47
C GLY A 8 2.55 7.67 9.52
N SER A 9 3.31 7.89 8.44
CA SER A 9 4.26 9.00 8.29
C SER A 9 3.62 10.38 8.08
N GLY A 10 2.28 10.47 8.03
CA GLY A 10 1.58 11.71 7.68
C GLY A 10 1.60 12.05 6.18
N ALA A 11 2.11 11.14 5.33
CA ALA A 11 2.04 11.29 3.88
C ALA A 11 0.59 11.08 3.38
N ILE A 12 0.16 11.92 2.43
CA ILE A 12 -1.18 11.89 1.85
C ILE A 12 -1.07 11.63 0.35
N MET A 13 -1.72 10.58 -0.14
CA MET A 13 -1.90 10.31 -1.57
C MET A 13 -3.33 10.61 -1.98
N VAL A 14 -3.51 11.49 -2.95
CA VAL A 14 -4.82 11.88 -3.48
C VAL A 14 -5.04 11.17 -4.82
N MET A 15 -6.21 10.55 -4.99
CA MET A 15 -6.62 9.86 -6.22
C MET A 15 -7.97 10.44 -6.64
N ASP A 16 -8.13 10.73 -7.93
CA ASP A 16 -9.38 11.22 -8.52
C ASP A 16 -10.18 10.07 -9.15
N GLU A 17 -11.33 10.39 -9.75
CA GLU A 17 -12.20 9.42 -10.42
C GLU A 17 -11.59 8.78 -11.67
N THR A 18 -10.48 9.31 -12.18
CA THR A 18 -9.77 8.76 -13.35
C THR A 18 -8.75 7.70 -12.96
N THR A 19 -8.50 7.53 -11.65
CA THR A 19 -7.53 6.58 -11.13
C THR A 19 -8.07 5.15 -11.09
N ASP A 20 -7.35 4.22 -11.72
CA ASP A 20 -7.59 2.78 -11.57
C ASP A 20 -7.10 2.29 -10.20
N ILE A 21 -8.05 2.16 -9.26
CA ILE A 21 -7.76 1.74 -7.87
C ILE A 21 -7.14 0.33 -7.81
N PRO A 22 -7.63 -0.70 -8.53
CA PRO A 22 -6.94 -1.98 -8.64
C PRO A 22 -5.47 -1.87 -9.08
N ALA A 23 -5.17 -1.06 -10.11
CA ALA A 23 -3.80 -0.88 -10.59
C ALA A 23 -2.92 -0.15 -9.57
N ALA A 24 -3.46 0.85 -8.86
CA ALA A 24 -2.77 1.54 -7.79
C ALA A 24 -2.43 0.59 -6.63
N ALA A 25 -3.40 -0.22 -6.18
CA ALA A 25 -3.19 -1.24 -5.15
C ALA A 25 -2.11 -2.25 -5.56
N LEU A 26 -2.15 -2.76 -6.80
CA LEU A 26 -1.14 -3.67 -7.32
C LEU A 26 0.27 -3.05 -7.33
N THR A 27 0.37 -1.76 -7.67
CA THR A 27 1.64 -1.03 -7.67
C THR A 27 2.22 -0.94 -6.26
N LEU A 28 1.40 -0.59 -5.27
CA LEU A 28 1.81 -0.55 -3.86
C LEU A 28 2.21 -1.94 -3.35
N THR A 29 1.45 -2.99 -3.66
CA THR A 29 1.79 -4.35 -3.25
C THR A 29 3.11 -4.82 -3.87
N LYS A 30 3.38 -4.49 -5.13
CA LYS A 30 4.67 -4.79 -5.79
C LYS A 30 5.84 -4.07 -5.12
N PHE A 31 5.66 -2.81 -4.74
CA PHE A 31 6.67 -2.07 -3.98
C PHE A 31 6.98 -2.77 -2.65
N TYR A 32 5.96 -3.14 -1.88
CA TYR A 32 6.17 -3.86 -0.61
C TYR A 32 6.80 -5.23 -0.79
N ALA A 33 6.53 -5.94 -1.90
CA ALA A 33 7.20 -7.19 -2.21
C ALA A 33 8.69 -6.97 -2.58
N HIS A 34 9.00 -5.92 -3.34
CA HIS A 34 10.38 -5.57 -3.70
C HIS A 34 11.22 -5.15 -2.49
N GLU A 35 10.62 -4.38 -1.57
CA GLU A 35 11.29 -3.88 -0.35
C GLU A 35 11.15 -4.84 0.85
N SER A 36 10.53 -6.00 0.66
CA SER A 36 10.36 -6.97 1.73
C SER A 36 11.72 -7.44 2.25
N CYS A 37 11.89 -7.51 3.57
CA CYS A 37 13.11 -8.07 4.17
C CYS A 37 13.23 -9.59 3.98
N GLY A 38 12.18 -10.25 3.47
CA GLY A 38 12.19 -11.68 3.12
C GLY A 38 12.04 -12.65 4.30
N LYS A 39 11.80 -12.16 5.52
CA LYS A 39 11.84 -12.99 6.75
C LYS A 39 10.67 -13.97 6.89
N CYS A 40 9.46 -13.56 6.51
CA CYS A 40 8.24 -14.35 6.69
C CYS A 40 7.67 -14.77 5.32
N VAL A 41 7.37 -16.05 5.14
CA VAL A 41 6.80 -16.59 3.88
C VAL A 41 5.56 -15.83 3.36
N PRO A 42 4.61 -15.35 4.19
CA PRO A 42 3.48 -14.58 3.66
C PRO A 42 3.83 -13.14 3.23
N CYS A 43 4.98 -12.61 3.67
CA CYS A 43 5.42 -11.23 3.41
C CYS A 43 6.54 -11.16 2.34
N ARG A 44 7.26 -12.26 2.13
CA ARG A 44 8.22 -12.45 1.05
C ARG A 44 7.47 -12.85 -0.22
#